data_AF-A0A351JSZ7-F1
#
_entry.id   AF-A0A351JSZ7-F1
#
_cell.length_a   1.000
_cell.length_b   1.000
_cell.length_c   1.000
_cell.angle_alpha   90.00
_cell.angle_beta   90.00
_cell.angle_gamma   90.00
#
_symmetry.space_group_name_H-M   'P 1'
#
loop_
_entity.id
_entity.type
_entity.pdbx_description
1 polymer ?
#
loop_
_entity_poly.entity_id
_entity_poly.type
_entity_poly.pdbx_seq_one_letter_code
_entity_poly.pdbx_strand_id
1 'polypeptide(L)'
;MERINATKARKNFFYLLEQSKKTGRKYLVLKDNSPVAYISPAKVGVEFEDDIMSILKETKGSWEKLTETEKISEAKKRSLELKAAKARKQPW
;
A
#
# COMPACT_ATOMS: atom_id res chain seq x y z
N MET A 1 -6.38 10.02 8.29
CA MET A 1 -6.43 8.54 8.22
C MET A 1 -5.14 8.00 8.83
N GLU A 2 -5.22 7.08 9.78
CA GLU A 2 -4.07 6.53 10.51
C GLU A 2 -3.58 5.24 9.85
N ARG A 3 -2.25 5.05 9.71
CA ARG A 3 -1.66 3.85 9.11
C ARG A 3 -1.24 2.88 10.20
N ILE A 4 -1.63 1.61 10.08
CA ILE A 4 -1.33 0.56 11.07
C ILE A 4 -0.85 -0.71 10.38
N ASN A 5 0.14 -1.40 10.95
CA ASN A 5 0.57 -2.68 10.38
C ASN A 5 -0.47 -3.80 10.63
N ALA A 6 -0.50 -4.78 9.73
CA ALA A 6 -1.48 -5.87 9.77
C ALA A 6 -1.41 -6.69 11.06
N THR A 7 -0.23 -6.93 11.60
CA THR A 7 -0.04 -7.70 12.86
C THR A 7 -0.67 -6.98 14.06
N LYS A 8 -0.47 -5.66 14.17
CA LYS A 8 -0.99 -4.80 15.22
C LYS A 8 -2.50 -4.60 15.06
N ALA A 9 -2.96 -4.44 13.81
CA ALA A 9 -4.38 -4.38 13.50
C ALA A 9 -5.11 -5.65 13.91
N ARG A 10 -4.53 -6.83 13.63
CA ARG A 10 -5.08 -8.13 14.03
C ARG A 10 -5.18 -8.28 15.54
N LYS A 11 -4.13 -7.92 16.28
CA LYS A 11 -4.11 -8.01 17.75
C LYS A 11 -5.15 -7.09 18.41
N ASN A 12 -5.38 -5.91 17.84
CA ASN A 12 -6.23 -4.86 18.43
C ASN A 12 -7.53 -4.66 17.66
N PHE A 13 -8.00 -5.65 16.91
CA PHE A 13 -9.07 -5.47 15.92
C PHE A 13 -10.34 -4.84 16.50
N PHE A 14 -10.86 -5.39 17.60
CA PHE A 14 -12.07 -4.87 18.24
C PHE A 14 -11.89 -3.47 18.83
N TYR A 15 -10.73 -3.20 19.42
CA TYR A 15 -10.40 -1.86 19.92
C TYR A 15 -10.39 -0.83 18.79
N LEU A 16 -9.81 -1.17 17.64
CA LEU A 16 -9.79 -0.27 16.47
C LEU A 16 -11.18 0.00 15.93
N LEU A 17 -12.06 -1.01 15.89
CA LEU A 17 -13.48 -0.83 15.52
C LEU A 17 -14.21 0.11 16.49
N GLU A 18 -14.02 -0.09 17.79
CA GLU A 18 -14.64 0.74 18.81
C GLU A 18 -14.17 2.19 18.73
N GLN A 19 -12.84 2.41 18.61
CA GLN A 19 -12.27 3.74 18.45
C GLN A 19 -12.74 4.39 17.16
N SER A 20 -12.77 3.65 16.06
CA SER A 20 -13.27 4.09 14.76
C SER A 20 -14.70 4.64 14.89
N LYS A 21 -15.59 3.88 15.56
CA LYS A 21 -16.98 4.28 15.81
C LYS A 21 -17.10 5.49 16.75
N LYS A 22 -16.36 5.51 17.86
CA LYS A 22 -16.45 6.57 18.88
C LYS A 22 -15.87 7.91 18.42
N THR A 23 -14.77 7.86 17.68
CA THR A 23 -13.98 9.07 17.34
C THR A 23 -14.09 9.49 15.88
N GLY A 24 -14.75 8.68 15.04
CA GLY A 24 -14.77 8.88 13.59
C GLY A 24 -13.44 8.58 12.91
N ARG A 25 -12.45 8.03 13.62
CA ARG A 25 -11.12 7.75 13.07
C ARG A 25 -11.16 6.63 12.04
N LYS A 26 -10.40 6.83 10.97
CA LYS A 26 -10.25 5.91 9.84
C LYS A 26 -8.84 5.30 9.86
N TYR A 27 -8.73 3.98 9.71
CA TYR A 27 -7.46 3.26 9.73
C TYR A 27 -7.19 2.54 8.41
N LEU A 28 -5.98 2.73 7.87
CA LEU A 28 -5.46 1.98 6.74
C LEU A 28 -4.52 0.89 7.25
N VAL A 29 -4.87 -0.37 7.00
CA VAL A 29 -4.08 -1.53 7.40
C VAL A 29 -3.09 -1.88 6.30
N LEU A 30 -1.80 -1.92 6.66
CA LEU A 30 -0.69 -2.20 5.75
C LEU A 30 -0.05 -3.55 6.07
N LYS A 31 0.26 -4.35 5.05
CA LYS A 31 1.16 -5.51 5.13
C LYS A 31 2.33 -5.25 4.20
N ASP A 32 3.56 -5.28 4.71
CA ASP A 32 4.78 -5.02 3.93
C ASP A 32 4.72 -3.70 3.13
N ASN A 33 4.19 -2.64 3.78
CA ASN A 33 3.89 -1.33 3.21
C ASN A 33 2.78 -1.26 2.14
N SER A 34 2.18 -2.39 1.78
CA SER A 34 1.06 -2.45 0.85
C SER A 34 -0.28 -2.38 1.60
N PRO A 35 -1.24 -1.56 1.13
CA PRO A 35 -2.58 -1.50 1.72
C PRO A 35 -3.35 -2.80 1.48
N VAL A 36 -3.91 -3.37 2.55
CA VAL A 36 -4.63 -4.66 2.51
C VAL A 36 -6.03 -4.61 3.08
N ALA A 37 -6.32 -3.67 3.98
CA ALA A 37 -7.66 -3.51 4.55
C ALA A 37 -7.87 -2.08 5.05
N TYR A 38 -9.13 -1.72 5.23
CA TYR A 38 -9.54 -0.42 5.73
C TYR A 38 -10.60 -0.57 6.81
N ILE A 39 -10.48 0.24 7.86
CA ILE A 39 -11.44 0.30 8.97
C ILE A 39 -11.97 1.72 9.05
N SER A 40 -13.26 1.89 8.78
CA SER A 40 -14.01 3.14 8.97
C SER A 40 -15.22 2.92 9.86
N PRO A 41 -15.73 3.99 10.50
CA PRO A 41 -17.02 3.93 11.15
C PRO A 41 -18.08 3.65 10.08
N ALA A 42 -18.95 2.67 10.33
CA ALA A 42 -20.13 2.47 9.50
C ALA A 42 -21.03 3.70 9.63
N LYS A 43 -21.15 4.48 8.54
CA LYS A 43 -22.17 5.50 8.42
C LYS A 43 -23.42 4.84 7.84
N VAL A 44 -24.55 4.99 8.52
CA VAL A 44 -25.84 4.51 8.03
C VAL A 44 -26.33 5.52 7.01
N GLY A 45 -26.03 5.33 5.72
CA GLY A 45 -26.46 6.22 4.62
C GLY A 45 -25.52 6.27 3.41
N VAL A 46 -25.98 6.95 2.34
CA VAL A 46 -25.40 7.04 0.99
C VAL A 46 -23.91 7.47 0.94
N GLU A 47 -23.39 8.10 1.99
CA GLU A 47 -21.97 8.51 2.11
C GLU A 47 -20.95 7.36 2.15
N PHE A 48 -21.41 6.10 2.23
CA PHE A 48 -20.56 4.92 2.20
C PHE A 48 -19.91 4.67 0.83
N GLU A 49 -20.59 5.03 -0.27
CA GLU A 49 -20.07 4.86 -1.63
C GLU A 49 -18.89 5.80 -1.93
N ASP A 50 -18.99 7.07 -1.52
CA ASP A 50 -17.92 8.06 -1.72
C ASP A 50 -16.65 7.70 -0.95
N ASP A 51 -16.80 7.20 0.28
CA ASP A 51 -15.69 6.71 1.09
C ASP A 51 -15.03 5.49 0.43
N ILE A 52 -15.81 4.53 -0.09
CA ILE A 52 -15.28 3.37 -0.83
C ILE A 52 -14.57 3.79 -2.12
N MET A 53 -15.16 4.71 -2.89
CA MET A 53 -14.60 5.20 -4.14
C MET A 53 -13.29 5.96 -3.93
N SER A 54 -13.18 6.74 -2.85
CA SER A 54 -11.94 7.41 -2.45
C SER A 54 -10.84 6.39 -2.13
N ILE A 55 -11.16 5.33 -1.38
CA ILE A 55 -10.20 4.27 -1.02
C ILE A 55 -9.75 3.50 -2.26
N LEU A 56 -10.68 3.15 -3.16
CA LEU A 56 -10.34 2.49 -4.43
C LEU A 56 -9.38 3.33 -5.26
N LYS A 57 -9.61 4.65 -5.33
CA LYS A 57 -8.74 5.58 -6.05
C LYS A 57 -7.34 5.66 -5.45
N GLU A 58 -7.23 5.77 -4.12
CA GLU A 58 -5.93 5.78 -3.42
C GLU A 58 -5.18 4.44 -3.56
N THR A 59 -5.90 3.33 -3.51
CA THR A 59 -5.34 1.98 -3.67
C THR A 59 -4.82 1.78 -5.09
N LYS A 60 -5.58 2.20 -6.09
CA LYS A 60 -5.17 2.14 -7.50
C LYS A 60 -3.92 2.99 -7.76
N GLY A 61 -3.89 4.23 -7.28
CA GLY A 61 -2.71 5.10 -7.43
C GLY A 61 -1.47 4.57 -6.70
N SER A 62 -1.65 3.85 -5.59
CA SER A 62 -0.55 3.19 -4.88
C SER A 62 -0.02 1.99 -5.65
N TRP A 63 -0.91 1.19 -6.26
CA TRP A 63 -0.54 0.09 -7.15
C TRP A 63 0.23 0.56 -8.38
N GLU A 64 -0.23 1.61 -9.05
CA GLU A 64 0.46 2.17 -10.21
C GLU A 64 1.88 2.61 -9.85
N LYS A 65 2.06 3.31 -8.73
CA LYS A 65 3.39 3.70 -8.22
C LYS A 65 4.28 2.51 -7.91
N LEU A 66 3.74 1.45 -7.29
CA LEU A 66 4.50 0.24 -7.01
C LEU A 66 4.98 -0.42 -8.31
N THR A 67 4.10 -0.58 -9.30
CA THR A 67 4.47 -1.16 -10.60
C THR A 67 5.50 -0.33 -11.35
N GLU A 68 5.48 1.01 -11.20
CA GLU A 68 6.48 1.89 -11.79
C GLU A 68 7.85 1.75 -11.09
N THR A 69 7.87 1.69 -9.76
CA THR A 69 9.11 1.39 -9.02
C THR A 69 9.68 0.00 -9.32
N GLU A 70 8.83 -1.01 -9.51
CA GLU A 70 9.26 -2.36 -9.89
C GLU A 70 9.89 -2.37 -11.29
N LYS A 71 9.25 -1.71 -12.28
CA LYS A 71 9.79 -1.54 -13.63
C LYS A 71 11.13 -0.81 -13.64
N ILE A 72 11.29 0.25 -12.83
CA ILE A 72 12.55 0.97 -12.70
C ILE A 72 13.63 0.08 -12.07
N SER A 73 13.27 -0.73 -11.06
CA SER A 73 14.21 -1.65 -10.42
C SER A 73 14.71 -2.74 -11.37
N GLU A 74 13.81 -3.25 -12.24
CA GLU A 74 14.13 -4.30 -13.21
C GLU A 74 15.00 -3.74 -14.35
N ALA A 75 14.68 -2.54 -14.84
CA ALA A 75 15.51 -1.84 -15.83
C ALA A 75 16.92 -1.55 -15.31
N LYS A 76 17.05 -1.18 -14.03
CA LYS A 76 18.34 -0.93 -13.38
C LYS A 76 19.16 -2.22 -13.24
N LYS A 77 18.52 -3.35 -12.89
CA LYS A 77 19.17 -4.67 -12.87
C LYS A 77 19.69 -5.07 -14.25
N ARG A 78 18.87 -4.96 -15.30
CA ARG A 78 19.28 -5.26 -16.69
C ARG A 78 20.45 -4.38 -17.16
N SER A 79 20.44 -3.09 -16.80
CA SER A 79 21.54 -2.17 -17.13
C SER A 79 22.86 -2.57 -16.46
N LEU A 80 22.82 -3.00 -15.18
CA LEU A 80 23.98 -3.48 -14.44
C LEU A 80 24.54 -4.78 -15.04
N GLU A 81 23.68 -5.72 -15.41
CA GLU A 81 24.08 -6.98 -16.06
C GLU A 81 24.72 -6.74 -17.43
N LEU A 82 24.19 -5.83 -18.23
CA LEU A 82 24.78 -5.44 -19.52
C LEU A 82 26.16 -4.80 -19.34
N LYS A 83 26.34 -3.93 -18.32
CA LYS A 83 27.64 -3.33 -18.01
C LYS A 83 28.64 -4.37 -17.54
N ALA A 84 28.22 -5.31 -16.67
CA ALA A 84 29.06 -6.40 -16.20
C ALA A 84 29.46 -7.37 -17.32
N ALA A 85 28.54 -7.69 -18.23
CA ALA A 85 28.81 -8.54 -19.40
C ALA A 85 29.77 -7.86 -20.40
N LYS A 86 29.68 -6.54 -20.57
CA LYS A 86 30.58 -5.77 -21.43
C LYS A 86 31.99 -5.65 -20.84
N ALA A 87 32.10 -5.49 -19.52
CA ALA A 87 33.38 -5.47 -18.80
C ALA A 87 34.13 -6.82 -18.86
N ARG A 88 33.40 -7.95 -18.94
CA ARG A 88 34.00 -9.30 -19.08
C ARG A 88 34.53 -9.62 -20.48
N LYS A 89 34.18 -8.81 -21.50
CA LYS A 89 34.58 -9.04 -22.91
C LYS A 89 35.73 -8.17 -23.40
N GLN A 90 36.30 -7.31 -22.55
CA GLN A 90 37.54 -6.61 -22.86
C GLN A 90 38.67 -7.20 -22.02
N PRO A 91 39.44 -8.17 -22.55
CA PRO A 91 40.72 -8.51 -21.97
C PRO A 91 41.70 -7.36 -22.23
N TRP A 92 42.53 -7.13 -21.23
CA TRP A 92 43.69 -6.25 -21.19
C TRP A 92 44.68 -6.55 -22.32
#